data_AF-A0A519WYE5-F1
#
_entry.id   AF-A0A519WYE5-F1
#
_cell.length_a   1.000
_cell.length_b   1.000
_cell.length_c   1.000
_cell.angle_alpha   90.00
_cell.angle_beta   90.00
_cell.angle_gamma   90.00
#
_symmetry.space_group_name_H-M   'P 1'
#
loop_
_entity.id
_entity.type
_entity.pdbx_description
1 polymer ?
#
loop_
_entity_poly.entity_id
_entity_poly.type
_entity_poly.pdbx_seq_one_letter_code
_entity_poly.pdbx_strand_id
1 'polypeptide(L)'
;MDYPKPLLLRYPYYLDPHVLNSLKGGLAVLISESNQLVIQGSVFTSDNPLPVGEEGTIWPSRFHAELYLKKDLQEFQVWQKEQKRLKEQQQTQLRVQKAQARQEASDEFYRRHPIPFAFSIEIKEALSGLSASSWGDGQKRNTVYHIYTQEEVRLGRLYRPKGEFLCSPVKSRSGANWSDSLGKDSHRLDADGIKQVPTCKRCLDILKRFSKTSV
;
A
#
# COMPACT_ATOMS: atom_id res chain seq x y z
N MET A 1 3.53 13.16 20.06
CA MET A 1 2.53 13.86 20.87
C MET A 1 1.49 12.83 21.21
N ASP A 2 1.23 12.64 22.50
CA ASP A 2 0.20 11.70 22.94
C ASP A 2 -1.18 12.32 22.70
N TYR A 3 -2.20 11.46 22.68
CA TYR A 3 -3.58 11.95 22.64
C TYR A 3 -3.85 12.85 23.85
N PRO A 4 -4.55 13.99 23.70
CA PRO A 4 -4.90 14.85 24.81
C PRO A 4 -5.55 14.03 25.93
N LYS A 5 -5.18 14.31 27.19
CA LYS A 5 -5.80 13.62 28.32
C LYS A 5 -7.08 14.36 28.71
N PRO A 6 -8.21 13.67 28.83
CA PRO A 6 -9.44 14.32 29.27
C PRO A 6 -9.39 14.68 30.76
N LEU A 7 -10.11 15.73 31.11
CA LEU A 7 -10.57 15.99 32.46
C LEU A 7 -11.80 15.11 32.73
N LEU A 8 -11.76 14.35 33.81
CA LEU A 8 -12.81 13.39 34.13
C LEU A 8 -13.89 14.03 34.99
N LEU A 9 -15.14 13.89 34.56
CA LEU A 9 -16.31 14.41 35.25
C LEU A 9 -17.20 13.26 35.71
N ARG A 10 -17.62 13.29 36.98
CA ARG A 10 -18.60 12.35 37.52
C ARG A 10 -19.98 12.72 37.01
N TYR A 11 -20.73 11.70 36.62
CA TYR A 11 -22.13 11.86 36.24
C TYR A 11 -22.99 12.31 37.43
N PRO A 12 -24.08 13.04 37.18
CA PRO A 12 -25.13 13.22 38.18
C PRO A 12 -25.73 11.86 38.58
N TYR A 13 -26.36 11.82 39.76
CA TYR A 13 -27.04 10.62 40.25
C TYR A 13 -28.09 10.08 39.26
N TYR A 14 -28.81 10.99 38.60
CA TYR A 14 -29.69 10.69 37.48
C TYR A 14 -29.23 11.50 36.27
N LEU A 15 -28.93 10.79 35.17
CA LEU A 15 -28.59 11.41 33.90
C LEU A 15 -29.80 11.32 32.95
N ASP A 16 -30.37 12.48 32.62
CA ASP A 16 -31.49 12.54 31.70
C ASP A 16 -31.09 11.99 30.31
N PRO A 17 -31.89 11.09 29.71
CA PRO A 17 -31.63 10.55 28.37
C PRO A 17 -31.42 11.61 27.27
N HIS A 18 -32.05 12.77 27.36
CA HIS A 18 -31.87 13.90 26.43
C HIS A 18 -30.48 14.52 26.57
N VAL A 19 -29.98 14.64 27.81
CA VAL A 19 -28.62 15.10 28.10
C VAL A 19 -27.62 14.09 27.56
N LEU A 20 -27.80 12.81 27.87
CA LEU A 20 -26.93 11.74 27.37
C LEU A 20 -26.90 11.70 25.82
N ASN A 21 -28.04 11.87 25.17
CA ASN A 21 -28.10 11.94 23.71
C ASN A 21 -27.37 13.16 23.14
N SER A 22 -27.44 14.31 23.82
CA SER A 22 -26.71 15.52 23.43
C SER A 22 -25.19 15.33 23.50
N LEU A 23 -24.71 14.46 24.41
CA LEU A 23 -23.28 14.16 24.56
C LEU A 23 -22.73 13.20 23.48
N LYS A 24 -23.55 12.35 22.86
CA LYS A 24 -23.09 11.28 21.93
C LYS A 24 -22.24 11.78 20.75
N GLY A 25 -22.46 13.02 20.31
CA GLY A 25 -21.69 13.66 19.23
C GLY A 25 -20.48 14.47 19.69
N GLY A 26 -20.25 14.58 21.00
CA GLY A 26 -19.37 15.58 21.60
C GLY A 26 -20.08 16.92 21.71
N LEU A 27 -20.41 17.33 22.92
CA LEU A 27 -21.07 18.61 23.17
C LEU A 27 -20.02 19.67 23.48
N ALA A 28 -20.03 20.78 22.73
CA ALA A 28 -19.20 21.93 23.05
C ALA A 28 -19.76 22.67 24.29
N VAL A 29 -18.89 22.99 25.24
CA VAL A 29 -19.24 23.61 26.52
C VAL A 29 -18.24 24.69 26.89
N LEU A 30 -18.72 25.74 27.55
CA LEU A 30 -17.89 26.75 28.20
C LEU A 30 -17.80 26.41 29.69
N ILE A 31 -16.59 26.38 30.24
CA ILE A 31 -16.36 26.06 31.64
C ILE A 31 -16.59 27.33 32.47
N SER A 32 -17.73 27.39 33.16
CA SER A 32 -18.10 28.54 33.99
C SER A 32 -17.67 28.42 35.45
N GLU A 33 -17.46 27.20 35.94
CA GLU A 33 -17.17 26.92 37.34
C GLU A 33 -15.98 25.96 37.47
N SER A 34 -15.21 26.11 38.55
CA SER A 34 -13.95 25.37 38.73
C SER A 34 -14.16 23.91 39.11
N ASN A 35 -15.31 23.52 39.65
CA ASN A 35 -15.51 22.18 40.22
C ASN A 35 -16.67 21.43 39.59
N GLN A 36 -17.43 22.08 38.72
CA GLN A 36 -18.62 21.49 38.11
C GLN A 36 -18.92 22.08 36.74
N LEU A 37 -19.74 21.36 35.98
CA LEU A 37 -20.23 21.76 34.68
C LEU A 37 -21.74 21.49 34.64
N VAL A 38 -22.53 22.52 34.34
CA VAL A 38 -23.99 22.41 34.24
C VAL A 38 -24.39 22.30 32.78
N ILE A 39 -24.99 21.17 32.40
CA ILE A 39 -25.45 20.89 31.03
C ILE A 39 -26.94 20.63 31.08
N GLN A 40 -27.75 21.50 30.48
CA GLN A 40 -29.20 21.36 30.39
C GLN A 40 -29.84 21.03 31.76
N GLY A 41 -29.36 21.66 32.83
CA GLY A 41 -29.82 21.44 34.21
C GLY A 41 -29.21 20.24 34.95
N SER A 42 -28.45 19.38 34.26
CA SER A 42 -27.68 18.29 34.89
C SER A 42 -26.30 18.76 35.34
N VAL A 43 -25.92 18.43 36.58
CA VAL A 43 -24.64 18.85 37.17
C VAL A 43 -23.62 17.72 37.10
N PHE A 44 -22.52 17.96 36.40
CA PHE A 44 -21.35 17.08 36.32
C PHE A 44 -20.29 17.63 37.27
N THR A 45 -19.70 16.78 38.10
CA THR A 45 -18.73 17.23 39.12
C THR A 45 -17.32 16.76 38.79
N SER A 46 -16.31 17.57 39.10
CA SER A 46 -14.91 17.24 38.90
C SER A 46 -14.20 17.12 40.24
N ASP A 47 -13.38 16.09 40.41
CA ASP A 47 -12.48 15.98 41.57
C ASP A 47 -11.27 16.93 41.45
N ASN A 48 -10.98 17.41 40.23
CA ASN A 48 -9.88 18.32 39.94
C ASN A 48 -10.40 19.69 39.46
N PRO A 49 -9.70 20.79 39.77
CA PRO A 49 -10.07 22.11 39.26
C PRO A 49 -10.13 22.15 37.72
N LEU A 50 -11.26 22.61 37.20
CA LEU A 50 -11.51 22.87 35.79
C LEU A 50 -11.04 24.28 35.42
N PRO A 51 -10.47 24.47 34.21
CA PRO A 51 -10.00 25.78 33.75
C PRO A 51 -11.18 26.68 33.36
N VAL A 52 -11.58 27.54 34.28
CA VAL A 52 -12.70 28.49 34.09
C VAL A 52 -12.40 29.47 32.96
N GLY A 53 -13.39 29.72 32.11
CA GLY A 53 -13.29 30.58 30.93
C GLY A 53 -12.78 29.87 29.68
N GLU A 54 -12.39 28.60 29.77
CA GLU A 54 -11.99 27.81 28.61
C GLU A 54 -13.18 27.06 27.98
N GLU A 55 -13.07 26.83 26.67
CA GLU A 55 -13.99 26.00 25.92
C GLU A 55 -13.47 24.56 25.84
N GLY A 56 -14.38 23.60 25.98
CA GLY A 56 -14.06 22.18 25.80
C GLY A 56 -15.19 21.44 25.11
N THR A 57 -14.91 20.18 24.79
CA THR A 57 -15.92 19.26 24.28
C THR A 57 -16.02 18.09 25.24
N ILE A 58 -17.25 17.78 25.64
CA ILE A 58 -17.56 16.70 26.57
C ILE A 58 -18.17 15.50 25.83
N TRP A 59 -17.66 14.30 26.12
CA TRP A 59 -18.17 13.03 25.63
C TRP A 59 -18.60 12.11 26.78
N PRO A 60 -19.61 11.25 26.55
CA PRO A 60 -19.99 10.27 27.54
C PRO A 60 -19.04 9.07 27.45
N SER A 61 -18.47 8.67 28.58
CA SER A 61 -17.73 7.42 28.74
C SER A 61 -18.47 6.49 29.70
N ARG A 62 -17.96 5.27 29.88
CA ARG A 62 -18.67 4.20 30.61
C ARG A 62 -18.93 4.54 32.09
N PHE A 63 -17.98 5.24 32.73
CA PHE A 63 -18.01 5.50 34.18
C PHE A 63 -17.96 6.98 34.54
N HIS A 64 -17.54 7.82 33.60
CA HIS A 64 -17.39 9.26 33.75
C HIS A 64 -17.71 9.93 32.41
N ALA A 65 -17.89 11.23 32.41
CA ALA A 65 -17.82 12.03 31.20
C ALA A 65 -16.39 12.54 31.01
N GLU A 66 -15.93 12.59 29.76
CA GLU A 66 -14.58 13.01 29.38
C GLU A 66 -14.66 14.41 28.77
N LEU A 67 -14.03 15.39 29.40
CA LEU A 67 -13.95 16.76 28.92
C LEU A 67 -12.55 17.01 28.34
N TYR A 68 -12.49 17.34 27.06
CA TYR A 68 -11.25 17.71 26.39
C TYR A 68 -11.27 19.20 26.10
N LEU A 69 -10.18 19.90 26.39
CA LEU A 69 -10.07 21.32 26.07
C LEU A 69 -9.97 21.50 24.55
N LYS A 70 -10.65 22.52 24.04
CA LYS A 70 -10.69 22.82 22.61
C LYS A 70 -9.29 23.09 22.07
N LYS A 71 -8.44 23.78 22.84
CA LYS A 71 -7.04 24.07 22.49
C LYS A 71 -6.22 22.79 22.32
N ASP A 72 -6.33 21.83 23.24
CA ASP A 72 -5.55 20.59 23.21
C ASP A 72 -5.96 19.71 22.03
N LEU A 73 -7.27 19.65 21.74
CA LEU A 73 -7.78 18.96 20.55
C LEU A 73 -7.31 19.62 19.25
N GLN A 74 -7.28 20.96 19.19
CA GLN A 74 -6.78 21.70 18.03
C GLN A 74 -5.29 21.44 17.80
N GLU A 75 -4.47 21.52 18.85
CA GLU A 75 -3.04 21.21 18.79
C GLU A 75 -2.80 19.78 18.30
N PHE A 76 -3.54 18.82 18.85
CA PHE A 76 -3.45 17.43 18.43
C PHE A 76 -3.87 17.22 16.97
N GLN A 77 -4.93 17.88 16.50
CA GLN A 77 -5.35 17.83 15.10
C GLN A 77 -4.30 18.41 14.15
N VAL A 78 -3.66 19.53 14.53
CA VAL A 78 -2.56 20.12 13.76
C VAL A 78 -1.39 19.14 13.69
N TRP A 79 -1.00 18.54 14.83
CA TRP A 79 0.03 17.53 14.88
C TRP A 79 -0.30 16.30 14.02
N GLN A 80 -1.54 15.79 14.06
CA GLN A 80 -1.97 14.66 13.24
C GLN A 80 -1.86 14.94 11.74
N LYS A 81 -2.28 16.13 11.31
CA LYS A 81 -2.15 16.56 9.90
C LYS A 81 -0.68 16.61 9.49
N GLU A 82 0.18 17.15 10.35
CA GLU A 82 1.62 17.21 10.08
C GLU A 82 2.24 15.81 9.98
N GLN A 83 1.91 14.90 10.90
CA GLN A 83 2.40 13.53 10.85
C GLN A 83 1.92 12.78 9.60
N LYS A 84 0.66 12.98 9.20
CA LYS A 84 0.13 12.41 7.96
C LYS A 84 0.91 12.94 6.76
N ARG A 85 1.12 14.25 6.67
CA ARG A 85 1.92 14.90 5.62
C ARG A 85 3.35 14.35 5.56
N LEU A 86 4.02 14.23 6.69
CA LEU A 86 5.38 13.67 6.77
C LEU A 86 5.42 12.21 6.31
N LYS A 87 4.45 11.39 6.72
CA LYS A 87 4.35 9.99 6.27
C LYS A 87 4.09 9.89 4.77
N GLU A 88 3.20 10.72 4.23
CA GLU A 88 2.92 10.78 2.79
C GLU A 88 4.15 11.23 1.99
N GLN A 89 4.88 12.23 2.48
CA GLN A 89 6.15 12.67 1.88
C GLN A 89 7.20 11.56 1.90
N GLN A 90 7.39 10.89 3.04
CA GLN A 90 8.31 9.76 3.16
C GLN A 90 7.92 8.60 2.24
N GLN A 91 6.63 8.25 2.18
CA GLN A 91 6.16 7.20 1.27
C GLN A 91 6.37 7.56 -0.19
N THR A 92 6.12 8.82 -0.56
CA THR A 92 6.33 9.30 -1.92
C THR A 92 7.82 9.26 -2.28
N GLN A 93 8.70 9.73 -1.41
CA GLN A 93 10.15 9.65 -1.59
C GLN A 93 10.63 8.20 -1.73
N LEU A 94 10.16 7.30 -0.86
CA LEU A 94 10.49 5.87 -0.94
C LEU A 94 10.00 5.22 -2.24
N ARG A 95 8.81 5.60 -2.73
CA ARG A 95 8.29 5.12 -4.02
C ARG A 95 9.18 5.58 -5.17
N VAL A 96 9.55 6.87 -5.20
CA VAL A 96 10.44 7.43 -6.22
C VAL A 96 11.82 6.75 -6.19
N GLN A 97 12.43 6.61 -5.01
CA GLN A 97 13.72 5.93 -4.85
C GLN A 97 13.66 4.47 -5.31
N LYS A 98 12.59 3.74 -4.94
CA LYS A 98 12.39 2.36 -5.40
C LYS A 98 12.22 2.28 -6.91
N ALA A 99 11.44 3.19 -7.52
CA ALA A 99 11.26 3.22 -8.97
C ALA A 99 12.59 3.52 -9.68
N GLN A 100 13.38 4.50 -9.19
CA GLN A 100 14.72 4.81 -9.70
C GLN A 100 15.66 3.60 -9.60
N ALA A 101 15.76 2.97 -8.43
CA ALA A 101 16.60 1.78 -8.24
C ALA A 101 16.18 0.61 -9.15
N ARG A 102 14.87 0.44 -9.39
CA ARG A 102 14.34 -0.57 -10.32
C ARG A 102 14.67 -0.24 -11.77
N GLN A 103 14.57 1.03 -12.16
CA GLN A 103 14.95 1.50 -13.50
C GLN A 103 16.43 1.27 -13.75
N GLU A 104 17.30 1.69 -12.82
CA GLU A 104 18.75 1.47 -12.89
C GLU A 104 19.11 -0.02 -12.98
N ALA A 105 18.46 -0.87 -12.16
CA ALA A 105 18.67 -2.31 -12.20
C ALA A 105 18.21 -2.93 -13.53
N SER A 106 17.12 -2.44 -14.11
CA SER A 106 16.63 -2.88 -15.42
C SER A 106 17.58 -2.48 -16.54
N ASP A 107 18.00 -1.22 -16.57
CA ASP A 107 18.96 -0.71 -17.56
C ASP A 107 20.29 -1.45 -17.46
N GLU A 108 20.76 -1.71 -16.23
CA GLU A 108 21.97 -2.48 -15.98
C GLU A 108 21.88 -3.91 -16.51
N PHE A 109 20.73 -4.56 -16.28
CA PHE A 109 20.48 -5.90 -16.78
C PHE A 109 20.59 -5.95 -18.31
N TYR A 110 19.89 -5.05 -19.00
CA TYR A 110 19.88 -5.02 -20.47
C TYR A 110 21.23 -4.59 -21.06
N ARG A 111 22.00 -3.77 -20.34
CA ARG A 111 23.38 -3.41 -20.71
C ARG A 111 24.33 -4.61 -20.65
N ARG A 112 24.19 -5.46 -19.62
CA ARG A 112 25.00 -6.68 -19.45
C ARG A 112 24.57 -7.82 -20.36
N HIS A 113 23.28 -7.92 -20.65
CA HIS A 113 22.66 -8.98 -21.44
C HIS A 113 22.01 -8.41 -22.71
N PRO A 114 22.81 -7.93 -23.69
CA PRO A 114 22.25 -7.46 -24.95
C PRO A 114 21.54 -8.62 -25.67
N ILE A 115 20.26 -8.46 -25.96
CA ILE A 115 19.45 -9.46 -26.64
C ILE A 115 19.42 -9.10 -28.13
N PRO A 116 20.02 -9.92 -29.02
CA PRO A 116 20.27 -9.54 -30.41
C PRO A 116 19.08 -9.81 -31.35
N PHE A 117 17.86 -9.88 -30.83
CA PHE A 117 16.66 -10.19 -31.59
C PHE A 117 15.44 -9.47 -31.01
N ALA A 118 14.39 -9.32 -31.80
CA ALA A 118 13.12 -8.72 -31.36
C ALA A 118 12.43 -9.62 -30.32
N PHE A 119 12.11 -9.05 -29.15
CA PHE A 119 11.51 -9.77 -28.03
C PHE A 119 10.54 -8.91 -27.23
N SER A 120 9.62 -9.56 -26.52
CA SER A 120 8.85 -8.97 -25.42
C SER A 120 9.04 -9.78 -24.14
N ILE A 121 8.68 -9.19 -22.99
CA ILE A 121 8.67 -9.86 -21.70
C ILE A 121 7.25 -10.25 -21.35
N GLU A 122 7.03 -11.56 -21.21
CA GLU A 122 5.70 -12.12 -21.03
C GLU A 122 5.65 -13.10 -19.88
N ILE A 123 4.48 -13.23 -19.29
CA ILE A 123 4.22 -14.20 -18.25
C ILE A 123 3.70 -15.48 -18.88
N LYS A 124 4.31 -16.60 -18.49
CA LYS A 124 3.77 -17.93 -18.76
C LYS A 124 2.66 -18.20 -17.75
N GLU A 125 1.46 -17.69 -18.01
CA GLU A 125 0.31 -17.80 -17.09
C GLU A 125 -0.05 -19.27 -16.88
N ALA A 126 0.26 -19.78 -15.69
CA ALA A 126 -0.22 -21.07 -15.25
C ALA A 126 -1.46 -20.82 -14.37
N LEU A 127 -2.64 -21.18 -14.87
CA LEU A 127 -3.88 -21.07 -14.10
C LEU A 127 -3.71 -21.83 -12.77
N SER A 128 -3.85 -21.10 -11.66
CA SER A 128 -3.64 -21.64 -10.31
C SER A 128 -4.79 -22.53 -9.83
N GLY A 129 -5.93 -22.50 -10.53
CA GLY A 129 -7.17 -23.16 -10.13
C GLY A 129 -7.69 -22.68 -8.78
N LEU A 130 -7.31 -21.48 -8.33
CA LEU A 130 -7.60 -20.96 -6.97
C LEU A 130 -7.07 -21.86 -5.84
N SER A 131 -6.03 -22.65 -6.11
CA SER A 131 -5.36 -23.44 -5.07
C SER A 131 -4.64 -22.54 -4.05
N ALA A 132 -4.24 -23.09 -2.89
CA ALA A 132 -3.48 -22.39 -1.85
C ALA A 132 -2.17 -21.73 -2.34
N SER A 133 -1.72 -22.06 -3.55
CA SER A 133 -0.56 -21.45 -4.23
C SER A 133 -0.91 -20.23 -5.09
N SER A 134 -2.14 -19.71 -5.01
CA SER A 134 -2.60 -18.54 -5.79
C SER A 134 -2.18 -17.22 -5.13
N TRP A 135 -2.02 -16.17 -5.94
CA TRP A 135 -1.90 -14.78 -5.51
C TRP A 135 -3.24 -14.16 -5.08
N GLY A 136 -4.37 -14.86 -5.25
CA GLY A 136 -5.71 -14.33 -4.99
C GLY A 136 -6.30 -13.52 -6.16
N ASP A 137 -5.53 -13.35 -7.23
CA ASP A 137 -5.92 -12.69 -8.49
C ASP A 137 -6.05 -13.70 -9.67
N GLY A 138 -6.02 -15.00 -9.36
CA GLY A 138 -6.07 -16.09 -10.35
C GLY A 138 -4.69 -16.61 -10.79
N GLN A 139 -3.60 -15.86 -10.58
CA GLN A 139 -2.24 -16.29 -10.93
C GLN A 139 -1.60 -17.16 -9.84
N LYS A 140 -0.58 -17.95 -10.19
CA LYS A 140 0.22 -18.71 -9.21
C LYS A 140 1.28 -17.83 -8.56
N ARG A 141 1.57 -18.09 -7.27
CA ARG A 141 2.57 -17.35 -6.48
C ARG A 141 3.97 -17.36 -7.09
N ASN A 142 4.30 -18.39 -7.86
CA ASN A 142 5.59 -18.60 -8.52
C ASN A 142 5.60 -18.18 -10.00
N THR A 143 4.70 -17.29 -10.41
CA THR A 143 4.73 -16.67 -11.73
C THR A 143 6.08 -15.97 -11.96
N VAL A 144 6.71 -16.27 -13.10
CA VAL A 144 7.98 -15.65 -13.51
C VAL A 144 7.84 -15.02 -14.90
N TYR A 145 8.69 -14.03 -15.17
CA TYR A 145 8.76 -13.34 -16.44
C TYR A 145 9.69 -14.09 -17.40
N HIS A 146 9.21 -14.29 -18.62
CA HIS A 146 9.90 -14.99 -19.70
C HIS A 146 10.17 -14.05 -20.87
N ILE A 147 11.17 -14.39 -21.67
CA ILE A 147 11.41 -13.76 -22.97
C ILE A 147 10.55 -14.46 -24.01
N TYR A 148 9.71 -13.70 -24.69
CA TYR A 148 8.89 -14.12 -25.82
C TYR A 148 9.50 -13.58 -27.12
N THR A 149 9.74 -14.46 -28.09
CA THR A 149 10.40 -14.12 -29.36
C THR A 149 9.41 -13.51 -30.34
N GLN A 150 9.71 -12.30 -30.83
CA GLN A 150 8.90 -11.63 -31.84
C GLN A 150 9.37 -11.90 -33.28
N GLU A 151 10.51 -12.57 -33.41
CA GLU A 151 11.07 -13.05 -34.66
C GLU A 151 11.68 -14.45 -34.49
N GLU A 152 12.06 -15.07 -35.60
CA GLU A 152 12.76 -16.35 -35.57
C GLU A 152 14.19 -16.15 -35.05
N VAL A 153 14.57 -16.93 -34.05
CA VAL A 153 15.90 -16.87 -33.43
C VAL A 153 16.71 -18.09 -33.85
N ARG A 154 17.86 -17.84 -34.51
CA ARG A 154 18.87 -18.84 -34.85
C ARG A 154 20.23 -18.42 -34.32
N LEU A 155 20.62 -18.96 -33.15
CA LEU A 155 21.88 -18.60 -32.48
C LEU A 155 22.64 -19.87 -32.11
N GLY A 156 23.57 -20.28 -32.98
CA GLY A 156 24.30 -21.54 -32.86
C GLY A 156 23.35 -22.74 -32.87
N ARG A 157 23.33 -23.52 -31.79
CA ARG A 157 22.39 -24.67 -31.61
C ARG A 157 21.01 -24.25 -31.10
N LEU A 158 20.81 -22.98 -30.74
CA LEU A 158 19.51 -22.49 -30.28
C LEU A 158 18.65 -22.11 -31.49
N TYR A 159 17.56 -22.83 -31.66
CA TYR A 159 16.51 -22.51 -32.62
C TYR A 159 15.19 -22.23 -31.90
N ARG A 160 14.56 -21.08 -32.16
CA ARG A 160 13.21 -20.76 -31.71
C ARG A 160 12.42 -20.09 -32.84
N PRO A 161 11.25 -20.61 -33.22
CA PRO A 161 10.38 -19.89 -34.14
C PRO A 161 9.87 -18.59 -33.51
N LYS A 162 9.35 -17.70 -34.35
CA LYS A 162 8.59 -16.53 -33.91
C LYS A 162 7.37 -16.96 -33.11
N GLY A 163 7.06 -16.23 -32.05
CA GLY A 163 5.88 -16.46 -31.23
C GLY A 163 6.07 -17.54 -30.17
N GLU A 164 7.31 -17.77 -29.74
CA GLU A 164 7.65 -18.80 -28.76
C GLU A 164 8.38 -18.19 -27.55
N PHE A 165 8.38 -18.90 -26.41
CA PHE A 165 9.26 -18.49 -25.32
C PHE A 165 10.69 -18.98 -25.57
N LEU A 166 11.68 -18.16 -25.22
CA LEU A 166 13.10 -18.51 -25.35
C LEU A 166 13.43 -19.84 -24.65
N CYS A 167 12.86 -20.06 -23.47
CA CYS A 167 13.10 -21.24 -22.63
C CYS A 167 12.36 -22.50 -23.07
N SER A 168 11.25 -22.39 -23.80
CA SER A 168 10.37 -23.52 -24.13
C SER A 168 9.32 -23.16 -25.18
N PRO A 169 8.82 -24.11 -25.97
CA PRO A 169 7.64 -23.89 -26.76
C PRO A 169 6.43 -23.47 -25.90
N VAL A 170 5.58 -22.59 -26.43
CA VAL A 170 4.28 -22.17 -25.89
C VAL A 170 3.42 -23.42 -25.77
N LYS A 171 3.24 -24.18 -26.86
CA LYS A 171 2.53 -25.46 -26.84
C LYS A 171 3.42 -26.60 -26.34
N SER A 172 3.81 -26.57 -25.07
CA SER A 172 4.45 -27.74 -24.45
C SER A 172 3.44 -28.85 -24.16
N ARG A 173 3.85 -30.11 -24.33
CA ARG A 173 3.07 -31.34 -24.14
C ARG A 173 2.41 -31.49 -22.74
N SER A 174 2.78 -30.64 -21.77
CA SER A 174 2.28 -30.63 -20.39
C SER A 174 1.23 -29.53 -20.10
N GLY A 175 0.49 -29.07 -21.11
CA GLY A 175 -0.87 -28.52 -20.97
C GLY A 175 -1.10 -27.49 -19.85
N ALA A 176 -0.55 -26.28 -19.98
CA ALA A 176 -1.17 -25.12 -19.36
C ALA A 176 -1.97 -24.40 -20.44
N ASN A 177 -3.27 -24.19 -20.22
CA ASN A 177 -4.10 -23.36 -21.09
C ASN A 177 -3.59 -21.92 -20.98
N TRP A 178 -2.98 -21.44 -22.07
CA TRP A 178 -2.48 -20.08 -22.20
C TRP A 178 -3.65 -19.13 -22.43
N SER A 179 -3.62 -17.94 -21.84
CA SER A 179 -4.55 -16.89 -22.22
C SER A 179 -4.18 -16.33 -23.61
N ASP A 180 -5.18 -15.92 -24.39
CA ASP A 180 -5.02 -15.28 -25.72
C ASP A 180 -4.39 -13.87 -25.67
N SER A 181 -3.71 -13.53 -24.57
CA SER A 181 -3.08 -12.23 -24.32
C SER A 181 -1.60 -12.18 -24.71
N LEU A 182 -0.99 -13.31 -25.07
CA LEU A 182 0.45 -13.41 -25.37
C LEU A 182 0.85 -12.57 -26.60
N GLY A 183 1.94 -11.80 -26.46
CA GLY A 183 2.64 -11.18 -27.58
C GLY A 183 1.96 -9.96 -28.18
N LYS A 184 0.99 -9.36 -27.48
CA LYS A 184 0.29 -8.15 -27.94
C LYS A 184 1.10 -6.87 -27.71
N ASP A 185 2.06 -6.85 -26.80
CA ASP A 185 2.91 -5.69 -26.52
C ASP A 185 4.41 -6.03 -26.62
N SER A 186 5.13 -5.31 -27.50
CA SER A 186 6.58 -5.49 -27.73
C SER A 186 7.45 -5.06 -26.56
N HIS A 187 6.93 -4.23 -25.67
CA HIS A 187 7.62 -3.79 -24.48
C HIS A 187 6.60 -3.72 -23.35
N ARG A 188 6.41 -4.84 -22.66
CA ARG A 188 5.60 -4.86 -21.43
C ARG A 188 6.37 -4.06 -20.37
N LEU A 189 6.16 -2.75 -20.40
CA LEU A 189 6.52 -1.86 -19.32
C LEU A 189 5.65 -2.26 -18.13
N ASP A 190 6.21 -2.19 -16.93
CA ASP A 190 5.39 -2.33 -15.74
C ASP A 190 4.47 -1.10 -15.56
N ALA A 191 3.69 -1.10 -14.48
CA ALA A 191 2.81 0.02 -14.16
C ALA A 191 3.56 1.36 -13.96
N ASP A 192 4.87 1.32 -13.71
CA ASP A 192 5.73 2.47 -13.49
C ASP A 192 6.45 2.92 -14.79
N GLY A 193 6.16 2.28 -15.94
CA GLY A 193 6.83 2.58 -17.21
C GLY A 193 8.24 1.98 -17.34
N ILE A 194 8.64 1.11 -16.41
CA ILE A 194 9.97 0.50 -16.35
C ILE A 194 9.97 -0.78 -17.19
N LYS A 195 11.02 -0.99 -17.98
CA LYS A 195 11.20 -2.23 -18.75
C LYS A 195 11.28 -3.41 -17.78
N GLN A 196 10.36 -4.36 -17.90
CA GLN A 196 10.42 -5.60 -17.11
C GLN A 196 11.66 -6.41 -17.45
N VAL A 197 12.19 -7.16 -16.47
CA VAL A 197 13.35 -8.05 -16.63
C VAL A 197 12.88 -9.51 -16.50
N PRO A 198 13.37 -10.44 -17.34
CA PRO A 198 13.00 -11.85 -17.21
C PRO A 198 13.51 -12.44 -15.89
N THR A 199 12.64 -13.20 -15.21
CA THR A 199 12.97 -13.89 -13.95
C THR A 199 12.99 -15.41 -14.09
N CYS A 200 12.63 -15.94 -15.27
CA CYS A 200 12.76 -17.37 -15.54
C CYS A 200 14.23 -17.80 -15.59
N LYS A 201 14.63 -18.72 -14.70
CA LYS A 201 15.98 -19.28 -14.62
C LYS A 201 16.52 -19.78 -15.96
N ARG A 202 15.71 -20.51 -16.75
CA ARG A 202 16.12 -21.01 -18.08
C ARG A 202 16.35 -19.89 -19.08
N CYS A 203 15.52 -18.84 -19.08
CA CYS A 203 15.75 -17.67 -19.93
C CYS A 203 17.07 -17.01 -19.56
N LEU A 204 17.31 -16.79 -18.26
CA LEU A 204 18.56 -16.21 -17.75
C LEU A 204 19.79 -17.05 -18.13
N ASP A 205 19.72 -18.38 -18.03
CA ASP A 205 20.82 -19.26 -18.42
C ASP A 205 21.12 -19.22 -19.93
N ILE A 206 20.09 -19.03 -20.76
CA ILE A 206 20.28 -18.81 -22.21
C ILE A 206 20.89 -17.43 -22.46
N LEU A 207 20.46 -16.39 -21.75
CA LEU A 207 21.00 -15.03 -21.89
C LEU A 207 22.48 -14.90 -21.53
N LYS A 208 23.01 -15.76 -20.66
CA LYS A 208 24.46 -15.82 -20.38
C LYS A 208 25.29 -16.13 -21.63
N ARG A 209 24.69 -16.68 -22.69
CA ARG A 209 25.38 -16.87 -23.98
C ARG A 209 25.57 -15.58 -24.76
N PHE A 210 24.81 -14.53 -24.40
CA PHE A 210 24.83 -13.23 -25.06
C PHE A 210 25.45 -12.14 -24.17
N SER A 211 25.68 -12.43 -22.88
CA SER A 211 26.39 -11.48 -22.03
C SER A 211 27.77 -11.23 -22.60
N LYS A 212 28.18 -9.95 -22.65
CA LYS A 212 29.57 -9.61 -22.93
C LYS A 212 30.43 -10.37 -21.93
N THR A 213 31.20 -11.34 -22.42
CA THR A 213 32.30 -11.90 -21.65
C THR A 213 33.15 -10.70 -21.25
N SER A 214 33.20 -10.39 -19.96
CA SER A 214 34.18 -9.45 -19.44
C SER A 214 35.54 -9.97 -19.88
N VAL A 215 36.15 -9.29 -20.85
CA VAL A 215 37.60 -9.35 -21.06
C VAL A 215 38.23 -8.57 -19.93
#